data_AF-A0A0N1NZ46-F1
#
_entry.id   AF-A0A0N1NZ46-F1
#
_cell.length_a   1.000
_cell.length_b   1.000
_cell.length_c   1.000
_cell.angle_alpha   90.00
_cell.angle_beta   90.00
_cell.angle_gamma   90.00
#
_symmetry.space_group_name_H-M   'P 1'
#
loop_
_entity.id
_entity.type
_entity.pdbx_description
1 polymer ?
#
loop_
_entity_poly.entity_id
_entity_poly.type
_entity_poly.pdbx_seq_one_letter_code
_entity_poly.pdbx_strand_id
1 'polypeptide(L)'
;MANVSDKVDFTLSYIGTVDPKSDAVTCMHGPSECLGNIIQLCAAKIYPDPKQYLGFTNCMMADYRQIPERSLVEECAFEYGIDFNTLNACISDEGEGIELLRASVERSRNAGVTFSCTVRLDDEVRCIRDGGQWTNCDGGSKVTDLVADIDELYKKRNRDL
;
A
#
# COMPACT_ATOMS: atom_id res chain seq x y z
N MET A 1 -1.69 -11.79 3.95
CA MET A 1 -0.84 -12.43 2.91
C MET A 1 -0.48 -13.88 3.16
N ALA A 2 -0.29 -14.35 4.41
CA ALA A 2 0.08 -15.75 4.66
C ALA A 2 -0.92 -16.80 4.13
N ASN A 3 -2.22 -16.50 4.14
CA ASN A 3 -3.27 -17.49 3.85
C ASN A 3 -3.82 -17.47 2.41
N VAL A 4 -3.63 -16.37 1.68
CA VAL A 4 -4.36 -16.09 0.42
C VAL A 4 -3.50 -15.41 -0.65
N SER A 5 -2.17 -15.41 -0.51
CA SER A 5 -1.27 -14.71 -1.45
C SER A 5 -1.37 -15.18 -2.88
N ASP A 6 -1.67 -16.46 -3.08
CA ASP A 6 -1.87 -17.12 -4.37
C ASP A 6 -3.23 -16.79 -5.02
N LYS A 7 -4.12 -16.10 -4.29
CA LYS A 7 -5.51 -15.86 -4.70
C LYS A 7 -5.82 -14.38 -4.93
N VAL A 8 -4.88 -13.49 -4.62
CA VAL A 8 -5.09 -12.04 -4.69
C VAL A 8 -3.98 -11.38 -5.50
N ASP A 9 -4.38 -10.39 -6.29
CA ASP A 9 -3.48 -9.36 -6.78
C ASP A 9 -3.51 -8.20 -5.78
N PHE A 10 -2.59 -8.20 -4.82
CA PHE A 10 -2.56 -7.19 -3.77
C PHE A 10 -1.89 -5.92 -4.30
N THR A 11 -2.57 -4.79 -4.15
CA THR A 11 -2.05 -3.46 -4.48
C THR A 11 -2.16 -2.57 -3.24
N LEU A 12 -1.04 -1.95 -2.88
CA LEU A 12 -1.01 -0.86 -1.90
C LEU A 12 -1.18 0.50 -2.60
N SER A 13 -1.96 1.40 -2.01
CA SER A 13 -2.15 2.76 -2.54
C SER A 13 -2.32 3.77 -1.41
N TYR A 14 -1.96 5.02 -1.67
CA TYR A 14 -1.95 6.10 -0.70
C TYR A 14 -2.99 7.18 -1.03
N ILE A 15 -3.41 7.91 -0.01
CA ILE A 15 -4.30 9.07 -0.15
C ILE A 15 -3.48 10.36 -0.19
N GLY A 16 -3.99 11.34 -0.93
CA GLY A 16 -3.35 12.64 -1.09
C GLY A 16 -4.07 13.48 -2.13
N THR A 17 -3.44 14.59 -2.52
CA THR A 17 -3.93 15.48 -3.58
C THR A 17 -2.87 15.58 -4.68
N VAL A 18 -3.30 15.52 -5.93
CA VAL A 18 -2.43 15.79 -7.09
C VAL A 18 -2.71 17.19 -7.62
N ASP A 19 -1.67 17.95 -7.93
CA ASP A 19 -1.80 19.22 -8.63
C ASP A 19 -2.18 18.96 -10.11
N PRO A 20 -3.27 19.56 -10.64
CA PRO A 20 -3.61 19.44 -12.05
C PRO A 20 -2.67 20.21 -12.99
N LYS A 21 -1.80 21.08 -12.47
CA LYS A 21 -0.93 21.97 -13.27
C LYS A 21 0.56 21.64 -13.16
N SER A 22 0.93 20.66 -12.34
CA SER A 22 2.31 20.23 -12.14
C SER A 22 2.36 18.76 -11.71
N ASP A 23 3.56 18.19 -11.63
CA ASP A 23 3.77 16.83 -11.12
C ASP A 23 3.72 16.75 -9.59
N ALA A 24 3.42 17.87 -8.91
CA ALA A 24 3.38 17.92 -7.46
C ALA A 24 2.26 17.05 -6.87
N VAL A 25 2.62 16.31 -5.82
CA VAL A 25 1.70 15.54 -4.98
C VAL A 25 1.80 16.07 -3.55
N THR A 26 0.66 16.28 -2.91
CA THR A 26 0.56 16.66 -1.50
C THR A 26 -0.01 15.49 -0.71
N CYS A 27 0.72 15.03 0.30
CA CYS A 27 0.28 13.99 1.23
C CYS A 27 -0.36 14.62 2.48
N MET A 28 -1.14 13.84 3.21
CA MET A 28 -1.97 14.30 4.32
C MET A 28 -1.16 14.82 5.51
N HIS A 29 0.05 14.31 5.69
CA HIS A 29 0.94 14.58 6.83
C HIS A 29 2.27 15.22 6.39
N GLY A 30 2.28 15.88 5.22
CA GLY A 30 3.41 16.67 4.74
C GLY A 30 4.50 15.86 4.02
N PRO A 31 5.67 16.50 3.76
CA PRO A 31 6.69 15.95 2.86
C PRO A 31 7.30 14.62 3.31
N SER A 32 7.47 14.42 4.63
CA SER A 32 8.02 13.18 5.19
C SER A 32 7.15 11.97 4.84
N GLU A 33 5.83 12.11 4.90
CA GLU A 33 4.89 11.07 4.48
C GLU A 33 5.00 10.80 2.98
N CYS A 34 5.11 11.85 2.16
CA CYS A 34 5.28 11.65 0.72
C CYS A 34 6.54 10.85 0.39
N LEU A 35 7.68 11.17 1.03
CA LEU A 35 8.90 10.39 0.83
C LEU A 35 8.75 8.96 1.34
N GLY A 36 8.09 8.75 2.49
CA GLY A 36 7.74 7.42 2.99
C GLY A 36 6.92 6.59 2.00
N ASN A 37 5.87 7.19 1.43
CA ASN A 37 5.02 6.56 0.43
C ASN A 37 5.83 6.19 -0.82
N ILE A 38 6.72 7.08 -1.29
CA ILE A 38 7.62 6.81 -2.42
C ILE A 38 8.52 5.60 -2.13
N ILE A 39 9.15 5.56 -0.95
CA ILE A 39 10.01 4.43 -0.54
C ILE A 39 9.22 3.11 -0.58
N GLN A 40 8.01 3.09 -0.03
CA GLN A 40 7.16 1.91 0.02
C GLN A 40 6.65 1.50 -1.38
N LEU A 41 6.33 2.46 -2.26
CA LEU A 41 5.94 2.20 -3.65
C LEU A 41 7.11 1.69 -4.50
N CYS A 42 8.31 2.25 -4.33
CA CYS A 42 9.53 1.75 -4.96
C CYS A 42 9.80 0.31 -4.55
N ALA A 43 9.67 -0.02 -3.26
CA ALA A 43 9.79 -1.40 -2.80
C ALA A 43 8.78 -2.33 -3.49
N ALA A 44 7.51 -1.93 -3.59
CA ALA A 44 6.48 -2.70 -4.29
C ALA A 44 6.75 -2.87 -5.79
N LYS A 45 7.34 -1.85 -6.45
CA LYS A 45 7.74 -1.92 -7.86
C LYS A 45 8.89 -2.91 -8.08
N ILE A 46 9.95 -2.79 -7.28
CA ILE A 46 11.19 -3.57 -7.45
C ILE A 46 10.98 -5.03 -7.00
N TYR A 47 10.22 -5.21 -5.92
CA TYR A 47 9.96 -6.51 -5.29
C TYR A 47 8.46 -6.79 -5.29
N PRO A 48 7.87 -7.25 -6.41
CA PRO A 48 6.41 -7.32 -6.58
C PRO A 48 5.71 -8.41 -5.76
N ASP A 49 6.44 -9.28 -5.02
CA ASP A 49 5.82 -10.22 -4.09
C ASP A 49 5.25 -9.48 -2.88
N PRO A 50 3.91 -9.47 -2.67
CA PRO A 50 3.30 -8.81 -1.52
C PRO A 50 3.80 -9.31 -0.18
N LYS A 51 4.27 -10.55 -0.05
CA LYS A 51 4.84 -11.02 1.22
C LYS A 51 6.11 -10.25 1.58
N GLN A 52 6.88 -9.83 0.59
CA GLN A 52 8.11 -9.11 0.78
C GLN A 52 7.86 -7.61 0.97
N TYR A 53 7.26 -6.93 -0.02
CA TYR A 53 7.12 -5.47 0.05
C TYR A 53 6.11 -5.00 1.10
N LEU A 54 5.03 -5.77 1.37
CA LEU A 54 4.11 -5.42 2.45
C LEU A 54 4.74 -5.69 3.82
N GLY A 55 5.61 -6.69 3.92
CA GLY A 55 6.42 -6.93 5.10
C GLY A 55 7.30 -5.72 5.43
N PHE A 56 8.08 -5.28 4.45
CA PHE A 56 8.89 -4.05 4.54
C PHE A 56 8.05 -2.82 4.92
N THR A 57 6.91 -2.63 4.25
CA THR A 57 5.97 -1.55 4.55
C THR A 57 5.51 -1.60 6.01
N ASN A 58 5.10 -2.77 6.49
CA ASN A 58 4.62 -2.94 7.87
C ASN A 58 5.71 -2.71 8.90
N CYS A 59 6.96 -3.08 8.62
CA CYS A 59 8.11 -2.77 9.47
C CYS A 59 8.29 -1.26 9.61
N MET A 60 8.31 -0.52 8.50
CA MET A 60 8.43 0.94 8.56
C MET A 60 7.26 1.56 9.32
N MET A 61 6.03 1.07 9.08
CA MET A 61 4.82 1.59 9.74
C MET A 61 4.78 1.30 11.24
N ALA A 62 5.53 0.31 11.75
CA ALA A 62 5.63 0.02 13.18
C ALA A 62 6.28 1.17 13.96
N ASP A 63 7.18 1.93 13.31
CA ASP A 63 7.74 3.18 13.83
C ASP A 63 7.52 4.35 12.85
N TYR A 64 6.25 4.57 12.47
CA TYR A 64 5.86 5.56 11.48
C TYR A 64 6.36 7.00 11.76
N ARG A 65 6.72 7.31 13.02
CA ARG A 65 7.25 8.64 13.39
C ARG A 65 8.67 8.87 12.89
N GLN A 66 9.43 7.79 12.69
CA GLN A 66 10.76 7.83 12.13
C GLN A 66 10.76 7.78 10.61
N ILE A 67 9.61 7.71 9.92
CA ILE A 67 9.60 7.79 8.46
C ILE A 67 9.92 9.23 8.04
N PRO A 68 10.91 9.49 7.16
CA PRO A 68 11.67 8.55 6.30
C PRO A 68 13.16 8.43 6.67
N GLU A 69 13.49 8.38 7.95
CA GLU A 69 14.86 8.22 8.45
C GLU A 69 15.55 7.02 7.80
N ARG A 70 16.77 7.25 7.30
CA ARG A 70 17.54 6.25 6.55
C ARG A 70 17.80 4.98 7.37
N SER A 71 18.07 5.11 8.67
CA SER A 71 18.29 3.98 9.58
C SER A 71 17.10 3.02 9.60
N LEU A 72 15.88 3.55 9.74
CA LEU A 72 14.65 2.75 9.69
C LEU A 72 14.49 2.05 8.32
N VAL A 73 14.75 2.77 7.23
CA VAL A 73 14.64 2.21 5.87
C VAL A 73 15.64 1.08 5.65
N GLU A 74 16.90 1.25 6.05
CA GLU A 74 17.94 0.23 5.92
C GLU A 74 17.65 -0.99 6.81
N GLU A 75 17.20 -0.78 8.04
CA GLU A 75 16.81 -1.87 8.96
C GLU A 75 15.68 -2.72 8.39
N CYS A 76 14.57 -2.08 7.99
CA CYS A 76 13.44 -2.79 7.40
C CYS A 76 13.80 -3.43 6.05
N ALA A 77 14.64 -2.77 5.24
CA ALA A 77 15.09 -3.34 3.97
C ALA A 77 15.90 -4.62 4.21
N PHE A 78 16.83 -4.61 5.18
CA PHE A 78 17.58 -5.79 5.58
C PHE A 78 16.67 -6.93 6.07
N GLU A 79 15.72 -6.63 6.96
CA GLU A 79 14.81 -7.63 7.52
C GLU A 79 14.00 -8.37 6.44
N TYR A 80 13.55 -7.65 5.41
CA TYR A 80 12.73 -8.20 4.33
C TYR A 80 13.50 -8.51 3.04
N GLY A 81 14.83 -8.53 3.09
CA GLY A 81 15.68 -8.91 1.95
C GLY A 81 15.56 -7.98 0.75
N ILE A 82 15.28 -6.70 0.98
CA ILE A 82 15.27 -5.62 0.00
C ILE A 82 16.67 -5.04 -0.08
N ASP A 83 17.25 -4.99 -1.28
CA ASP A 83 18.55 -4.37 -1.50
C ASP A 83 18.39 -2.85 -1.43
N PHE A 84 19.02 -2.23 -0.42
CA PHE A 84 18.90 -0.80 -0.19
C PHE A 84 19.40 0.03 -1.38
N ASN A 85 20.45 -0.40 -2.08
CA ASN A 85 20.99 0.36 -3.21
C ASN A 85 20.02 0.37 -4.39
N THR A 86 19.41 -0.77 -4.70
CA THR A 86 18.37 -0.91 -5.73
C THR A 86 17.13 -0.08 -5.35
N LEU A 87 16.73 -0.13 -4.08
CA LEU A 87 15.63 0.71 -3.57
C LEU A 87 15.96 2.21 -3.71
N ASN A 88 17.15 2.62 -3.28
CA ASN A 88 17.62 4.01 -3.33
C ASN A 88 17.74 4.51 -4.77
N ALA A 89 18.05 3.64 -5.73
CA ALA A 89 18.06 3.97 -7.15
C ALA A 89 16.66 4.37 -7.64
N CYS A 90 15.60 3.61 -7.32
CA CYS A 90 14.22 4.01 -7.65
C CYS A 90 13.80 5.32 -6.97
N ILE A 91 14.18 5.51 -5.70
CA ILE A 91 13.82 6.72 -4.94
C ILE A 91 14.50 7.96 -5.53
N SER A 92 15.75 7.82 -5.99
CA SER A 92 16.57 8.93 -6.47
C SER A 92 16.51 9.13 -7.99
N ASP A 93 15.88 8.21 -8.73
CA ASP A 93 15.68 8.35 -10.17
C ASP A 93 14.80 9.57 -10.47
N GLU A 94 15.15 10.29 -11.54
CA GLU A 94 14.51 11.57 -11.86
C GLU A 94 13.05 11.36 -12.30
N GLY A 95 12.15 11.48 -11.33
CA GLY A 95 10.70 11.48 -11.56
C GLY A 95 10.00 10.18 -11.23
N GLU A 96 10.68 9.02 -11.30
CA GLU A 96 10.05 7.71 -11.12
C GLU A 96 9.29 7.58 -9.79
N GLY A 97 9.92 7.95 -8.67
CA GLY A 97 9.26 7.91 -7.37
C GLY A 97 8.02 8.80 -7.30
N ILE A 98 8.09 10.00 -7.91
CA ILE A 98 6.98 10.95 -7.96
C ILE A 98 5.83 10.43 -8.85
N GLU A 99 6.15 9.84 -10.00
CA GLU A 99 5.16 9.22 -10.89
C GLU A 99 4.42 8.07 -10.19
N LEU A 100 5.16 7.21 -9.47
CA LEU A 100 4.57 6.14 -8.66
C LEU A 100 3.61 6.71 -7.60
N LEU A 101 4.05 7.73 -6.86
CA LEU A 101 3.22 8.39 -5.85
C LEU A 101 1.98 9.02 -6.47
N ARG A 102 2.13 9.71 -7.60
CA ARG A 102 1.02 10.35 -8.32
C ARG A 102 -0.01 9.33 -8.77
N ALA A 103 0.42 8.26 -9.45
CA ALA A 103 -0.45 7.18 -9.91
C ALA A 103 -1.16 6.47 -8.74
N SER A 104 -0.47 6.31 -7.61
CA SER A 104 -1.04 5.76 -6.37
C SER A 104 -2.16 6.64 -5.81
N VAL A 105 -1.93 7.95 -5.71
CA VAL A 105 -2.94 8.91 -5.24
C VAL A 105 -4.12 9.00 -6.20
N GLU A 106 -3.88 9.05 -7.52
CA GLU A 106 -4.95 9.07 -8.52
C GLU A 106 -5.81 7.80 -8.45
N ARG A 107 -5.20 6.62 -8.23
CA ARG A 107 -5.93 5.37 -8.03
C ARG A 107 -6.87 5.44 -6.83
N SER A 108 -6.39 5.92 -5.68
CA SER A 108 -7.22 6.10 -4.48
C SER A 108 -8.35 7.10 -4.71
N ARG A 109 -8.07 8.22 -5.39
CA ARG A 109 -9.07 9.24 -5.73
C ARG A 109 -10.15 8.71 -6.67
N ASN A 110 -9.75 8.00 -7.73
CA ASN A 110 -10.68 7.40 -8.70
C ASN A 110 -11.57 6.32 -8.05
N ALA A 111 -11.06 5.67 -7.01
CA ALA A 111 -11.80 4.72 -6.18
C ALA A 111 -12.70 5.38 -5.10
N GLY A 112 -12.73 6.72 -5.01
CA GLY A 112 -13.49 7.44 -3.99
C GLY A 112 -12.97 7.26 -2.55
N VAL A 113 -11.72 6.81 -2.38
CA VAL A 113 -11.11 6.56 -1.06
C VAL A 113 -10.73 7.88 -0.39
N THR A 114 -11.26 8.13 0.81
CA THR A 114 -11.02 9.35 1.60
C THR A 114 -10.42 9.07 2.98
N PHE A 115 -10.48 7.82 3.45
CA PHE A 115 -9.97 7.42 4.76
C PHE A 115 -8.85 6.39 4.63
N SER A 116 -7.78 6.58 5.41
CA SER A 116 -6.76 5.56 5.65
C SER A 116 -7.04 4.94 7.03
N CYS A 117 -7.28 3.64 7.19
CA CYS A 117 -7.20 2.58 6.18
C CYS A 117 -8.57 2.24 5.55
N THR A 118 -8.61 2.12 4.23
CA THR A 118 -9.74 1.53 3.48
C THR A 118 -9.28 0.24 2.82
N VAL A 119 -9.93 -0.88 3.12
CA VAL A 119 -9.73 -2.16 2.44
C VAL A 119 -10.73 -2.25 1.31
N ARG A 120 -10.25 -2.44 0.08
CA ARG A 120 -11.08 -2.76 -1.07
C ARG A 120 -10.88 -4.22 -1.46
N LEU A 121 -11.96 -4.88 -1.85
CA LEU A 121 -11.95 -6.25 -2.33
C LEU A 121 -12.88 -6.33 -3.54
N ASP A 122 -12.33 -6.82 -4.65
CA ASP A 122 -13.06 -6.87 -5.92
C ASP A 122 -13.67 -5.52 -6.34
N ASP A 123 -12.82 -4.49 -6.39
CA ASP A 123 -13.16 -3.10 -6.71
C ASP A 123 -14.18 -2.40 -5.79
N GLU A 124 -14.76 -3.10 -4.82
CA GLU A 124 -15.70 -2.56 -3.85
C GLU A 124 -15.02 -2.23 -2.51
N VAL A 125 -15.55 -1.23 -1.80
CA VAL A 125 -15.13 -0.96 -0.41
C VAL A 125 -15.61 -2.10 0.47
N ARG A 126 -14.67 -2.81 1.09
CA ARG A 126 -14.96 -3.96 1.94
C ARG A 126 -15.00 -3.64 3.42
N CYS A 127 -14.16 -2.71 3.88
CA CYS A 127 -14.07 -2.33 5.28
C CYS A 127 -13.24 -1.06 5.43
N ILE A 128 -13.67 -0.12 6.27
CA ILE A 128 -12.95 1.11 6.58
C ILE A 128 -12.57 1.10 8.05
N ARG A 129 -11.33 1.47 8.37
CA ARG A 129 -10.88 1.73 9.74
C ARG A 129 -10.49 3.18 9.89
N ASP A 130 -11.25 3.91 10.69
CA ASP A 130 -10.98 5.32 11.00
C ASP A 130 -11.17 5.58 12.50
N GLY A 131 -10.29 6.38 13.10
CA GLY A 131 -10.33 6.66 14.55
C GLY A 131 -10.29 5.40 15.44
N GLY A 132 -9.75 4.30 14.94
CA GLY A 132 -9.73 3.00 15.63
C GLY A 132 -11.04 2.21 15.55
N GLN A 133 -12.08 2.74 14.89
CA GLN A 133 -13.38 2.10 14.68
C GLN A 133 -13.46 1.47 13.29
N TRP A 134 -14.17 0.33 13.20
CA TRP A 134 -14.45 -0.33 11.92
C TRP A 134 -15.85 0.05 11.42
N THR A 135 -15.95 0.44 10.16
CA THR A 135 -17.21 0.83 9.50
C THR A 135 -17.27 0.22 8.10
N ASN A 136 -18.49 0.05 7.56
CA ASN A 136 -18.73 -0.58 6.26
C ASN A 136 -18.11 -1.98 6.15
N CYS A 137 -18.22 -2.78 7.22
CA CYS A 137 -17.66 -4.13 7.31
C CYS A 137 -18.79 -5.15 7.50
N ASP A 138 -19.79 -5.16 6.63
CA ASP A 138 -20.98 -6.03 6.75
C ASP A 138 -20.61 -7.52 6.80
N GLY A 139 -19.56 -7.92 6.08
CA GLY A 139 -18.99 -9.26 6.16
C GLY A 139 -18.13 -9.54 7.40
N GLY A 140 -18.00 -8.58 8.33
CA GLY A 140 -17.14 -8.66 9.51
C GLY A 140 -15.80 -7.94 9.32
N SER A 141 -15.11 -7.65 10.44
CA SER A 141 -13.86 -6.90 10.50
C SER A 141 -12.63 -7.73 10.92
N LYS A 142 -12.79 -9.04 11.11
CA LYS A 142 -11.68 -9.92 11.48
C LYS A 142 -10.91 -10.35 10.23
N VAL A 143 -9.65 -10.74 10.42
CA VAL A 143 -8.83 -11.29 9.34
C VAL A 143 -9.46 -12.55 8.73
N THR A 144 -10.07 -13.40 9.55
CA THR A 144 -10.77 -14.61 9.09
C THR A 144 -11.93 -14.29 8.15
N ASP A 145 -12.60 -13.17 8.38
CA ASP A 145 -13.76 -12.74 7.60
C ASP A 145 -13.30 -12.32 6.20
N LEU A 146 -12.26 -11.48 6.13
CA LEU A 146 -11.65 -11.07 4.85
C LEU A 146 -11.10 -12.27 4.07
N VAL A 147 -10.48 -13.24 4.75
CA VAL A 147 -9.97 -14.47 4.10
C VAL A 147 -11.12 -15.29 3.51
N ALA A 148 -12.24 -15.42 4.23
CA ALA A 148 -13.40 -16.14 3.73
C ALA A 148 -13.99 -15.49 2.48
N ASP A 149 -14.11 -14.16 2.45
CA ASP A 149 -14.63 -13.44 1.28
C ASP A 149 -13.71 -13.58 0.07
N ILE A 150 -12.40 -13.51 0.27
CA ILE A 150 -11.40 -13.75 -0.79
C ILE A 150 -11.56 -15.17 -1.35
N ASP A 151 -11.68 -16.17 -0.48
CA ASP A 151 -11.84 -17.57 -0.91
C ASP A 151 -13.14 -17.79 -1.68
N GLU A 152 -14.23 -17.13 -1.28
CA GLU A 152 -15.50 -17.20 -2.00
C GLU A 152 -15.40 -16.58 -3.40
N LEU A 153 -14.87 -15.36 -3.50
CA LEU A 153 -14.69 -14.65 -4.77
C LEU A 153 -13.73 -15.40 -5.70
N TYR A 154 -12.63 -15.92 -5.16
CA TYR A 154 -11.67 -16.71 -5.92
C TYR A 154 -12.33 -17.98 -6.49
N LYS A 155 -13.10 -18.72 -5.67
CA LYS A 155 -13.85 -19.89 -6.14
C LYS A 155 -14.94 -19.54 -7.15
N LYS A 156 -15.54 -18.36 -7.07
CA LYS A 156 -16.58 -17.91 -8.02
C LYS A 156 -15.97 -17.57 -9.38
N ARG A 157 -14.83 -16.88 -9.40
CA ARG A 157 -14.11 -16.48 -10.63
C ARG A 157 -13.45 -17.64 -11.36
N ASN A 158 -13.01 -18.66 -10.61
CA ASN A 158 -12.33 -19.83 -11.16
C ASN A 158 -13.25 -21.05 -11.29
N ARG A 159 -14.58 -20.89 -11.16
CA ARG A 159 -15.55 -21.98 -11.28
C ARG A 159 -15.84 -22.38 -12.73
N ASP A 160 -15.40 -21.58 -13.69
CA ASP A 160 -15.57 -21.78 -15.14
C ASP A 160 -14.27 -22.21 -15.86
N LEU A 161 -13.27 -22.69 -15.10
CA LEU A 161 -12.06 -23.35 -15.59
C LEU A 161 -12.16 -24.87 -15.40
#